data_AF-A0A2X1QJK0-F1
#
_entry.id   AF-A0A2X1QJK0-F1
#
_cell.length_a   1.000
_cell.length_b   1.000
_cell.length_c   1.000
_cell.angle_alpha   90.00
_cell.angle_beta   90.00
_cell.angle_gamma   90.00
#
_symmetry.space_group_name_H-M   'P 1'
#
loop_
_entity.id
_entity.type
_entity.pdbx_description
1 polymer ?
#
loop_
_entity_poly.entity_id
_entity_poly.type
_entity_poly.pdbx_seq_one_letter_code
_entity_poly.pdbx_strand_id
1 'polypeptide(L)'
;MRRIRWIRLASRRSLTGSTNRRPSQLQLPALNPYIPDDFTLIKSDKAWPHPQLILDEPTLRVVYAPSQYFASEPKADISLVLRNPQAMDSARRQVMFAPQRLSRRHRPRPAQ
;
A
#
# COMPACT_ATOMS: atom_id res chain seq x y z
N MET A 1 -64.86 48.87 15.37
CA MET A 1 -64.74 48.12 14.10
C MET A 1 -63.40 47.40 14.05
N ARG A 2 -63.46 46.08 13.77
CA ARG A 2 -62.41 45.15 13.30
C ARG A 2 -61.05 45.13 14.02
N ARG A 3 -60.81 44.04 14.77
CA ARG A 3 -59.52 43.33 14.75
C ARG A 3 -59.66 41.84 15.05
N ILE A 4 -59.95 41.14 13.97
CA ILE A 4 -59.63 39.76 13.60
C ILE A 4 -58.49 39.14 14.45
N ARG A 5 -58.75 38.00 15.11
CA ARG A 5 -57.71 37.04 15.55
C ARG A 5 -57.78 35.81 14.67
N TRP A 6 -56.76 35.60 13.85
CA TRP A 6 -56.54 34.36 13.11
C TRP A 6 -55.74 33.36 13.94
N ILE A 7 -56.30 32.17 14.05
CA ILE A 7 -55.71 30.83 13.89
C ILE A 7 -54.41 30.49 14.65
N ARG A 8 -54.57 29.46 15.50
CA ARG A 8 -53.57 28.56 16.09
C ARG A 8 -52.74 27.87 14.99
N LEU A 9 -51.40 27.96 15.05
CA LEU A 9 -50.54 26.93 14.49
C LEU A 9 -49.45 26.55 15.50
N ALA A 10 -49.52 25.30 15.94
CA ALA A 10 -48.48 24.65 16.70
C ALA A 10 -47.24 24.46 15.82
N SER A 11 -46.06 24.72 16.37
CA SER A 11 -44.87 23.97 15.96
C SER A 11 -43.86 24.02 17.10
N ARG A 12 -43.90 22.99 17.96
CA ARG A 12 -42.75 22.66 18.81
C ARG A 12 -41.59 22.36 17.87
N ARG A 13 -40.63 23.28 17.79
CA ARG A 13 -39.31 22.95 17.28
C ARG A 13 -38.66 21.97 18.26
N SER A 14 -38.91 20.68 18.03
CA SER A 14 -38.07 19.63 18.56
C SER A 14 -36.77 19.68 17.77
N LEU A 15 -35.72 20.24 18.37
CA LEU A 15 -34.36 20.13 17.86
C LEU A 15 -33.88 18.69 18.14
N THR A 16 -34.40 17.72 17.40
CA THR A 16 -33.73 16.42 17.32
C THR A 16 -32.64 16.56 16.26
N GLY A 17 -31.45 16.93 16.72
CA GLY A 17 -30.24 16.70 15.94
C GLY A 17 -30.18 15.21 15.64
N SER A 18 -30.43 14.85 14.39
CA SER A 18 -30.26 13.48 13.91
C SER A 18 -28.77 13.17 13.95
N THR A 19 -28.31 12.59 15.06
CA THR A 19 -27.01 11.95 15.12
C THR A 19 -27.08 10.71 14.25
N ASN A 20 -26.85 10.88 12.95
CA ASN A 20 -26.58 9.78 12.03
C ASN A 20 -25.16 9.25 12.33
N ARG A 21 -24.98 8.68 13.53
CA ARG A 21 -23.80 7.90 13.88
C ARG A 21 -24.00 6.52 13.26
N ARG A 22 -23.37 6.29 12.11
CA ARG A 22 -23.17 4.93 11.61
C ARG A 22 -22.41 4.16 12.70
N PRO A 23 -22.84 2.96 13.08
CA PRO A 23 -22.05 2.15 14.00
C PRO A 23 -20.67 1.94 13.37
N SER A 24 -19.63 2.36 14.08
CA SER A 24 -18.25 2.07 13.71
C SER A 24 -18.07 0.55 13.79
N GLN A 25 -18.03 -0.12 12.64
CA GLN A 25 -17.68 -1.53 12.54
C GLN A 25 -16.20 -1.70 12.86
N LEU A 26 -15.87 -1.70 14.15
CA LEU A 26 -14.57 -2.12 14.65
C LEU A 26 -14.63 -3.64 14.82
N GLN A 27 -13.79 -4.34 14.07
CA GLN A 27 -13.58 -5.76 14.23
C GLN A 27 -12.16 -5.98 14.72
N LEU A 28 -11.98 -7.01 15.54
CA LEU A 28 -10.64 -7.47 15.86
C LEU A 28 -9.95 -7.93 14.57
N PRO A 29 -8.64 -7.69 14.43
CA PRO A 29 -7.88 -8.28 13.34
C PRO A 29 -8.04 -9.79 13.34
N ALA A 30 -8.25 -10.36 12.16
CA ALA A 30 -8.11 -11.80 11.98
C ALA A 30 -6.65 -12.22 12.27
N LEU A 31 -6.45 -13.50 12.57
CA LEU A 31 -5.13 -14.07 12.76
C LEU A 31 -4.24 -13.76 11.54
N ASN A 32 -3.02 -13.29 11.77
CA ASN A 32 -2.09 -12.92 10.70
C ASN A 32 -1.40 -14.18 10.12
N PRO A 33 -1.66 -14.55 8.84
CA PRO A 33 -1.04 -15.71 8.22
C PRO A 33 0.42 -15.49 7.82
N TYR A 34 0.92 -14.26 7.94
CA TYR A 34 2.29 -13.89 7.54
C TYR A 34 3.30 -13.93 8.70
N ILE A 35 2.92 -14.47 9.86
CA ILE A 35 3.86 -14.74 10.94
C ILE A 35 4.58 -16.06 10.58
N PRO A 36 5.90 -16.04 10.30
CA PRO A 36 6.61 -17.26 9.95
C PRO A 36 6.80 -18.15 11.19
N ASP A 37 6.69 -19.46 10.98
CA ASP A 37 6.92 -20.52 11.97
C ASP A 37 8.14 -21.41 11.63
N ASP A 38 8.59 -21.42 10.38
CA ASP A 38 9.80 -22.11 9.91
C ASP A 38 10.99 -21.15 9.75
N PHE A 39 12.10 -21.49 10.40
CA PHE A 39 13.38 -20.75 10.37
C PHE A 39 14.55 -21.63 9.92
N THR A 40 14.28 -22.77 9.28
CA THR A 40 15.31 -23.66 8.76
C THR A 40 16.17 -22.96 7.70
N LEU A 41 17.47 -23.26 7.70
CA LEU A 41 18.43 -22.66 6.77
C LEU A 41 18.62 -23.55 5.54
N ILE A 42 18.57 -22.93 4.35
CA ILE A 42 18.84 -23.62 3.08
C ILE A 42 20.36 -23.80 2.93
N LYS A 43 20.80 -25.05 2.81
CA LYS A 43 22.21 -25.37 2.56
C LYS A 43 22.55 -25.10 1.09
N SER A 44 23.72 -24.50 0.87
CA SER A 44 24.25 -24.28 -0.48
C SER A 44 25.17 -25.44 -0.85
N ASP A 45 24.83 -26.16 -1.91
CA ASP A 45 25.62 -27.33 -2.37
C ASP A 45 26.91 -26.94 -3.10
N LYS A 46 27.01 -25.67 -3.52
CA LYS A 46 28.10 -25.11 -4.33
C LYS A 46 28.50 -23.74 -3.80
N ALA A 47 29.77 -23.38 -3.99
CA ALA A 47 30.24 -22.02 -3.75
C ALA A 47 29.70 -21.04 -4.81
N TRP A 48 29.03 -19.97 -4.36
CA TRP A 48 28.45 -18.92 -5.21
C TRP A 48 29.25 -17.62 -5.08
N PRO A 49 30.27 -17.38 -5.93
CA PRO A 49 31.11 -16.19 -5.83
C PRO A 49 30.37 -14.89 -6.21
N HIS A 50 29.31 -15.00 -7.01
CA HIS A 50 28.43 -13.90 -7.39
C HIS A 50 27.07 -14.46 -7.85
N PRO A 51 26.02 -13.63 -7.93
CA PRO A 51 24.74 -14.02 -8.53
C PRO A 51 24.92 -14.57 -9.95
N GLN A 52 24.21 -15.65 -10.28
CA GLN A 52 24.27 -16.27 -11.60
C GLN A 52 22.86 -16.40 -12.19
N LEU A 53 22.78 -16.35 -13.52
CA LEU A 53 21.55 -16.59 -14.26
C LEU A 53 21.26 -18.10 -14.23
N ILE A 54 20.23 -18.50 -13.49
CA ILE A 54 19.83 -19.90 -13.34
C ILE A 54 18.72 -20.31 -14.31
N LEU A 55 18.01 -19.33 -14.87
CA LEU A 55 16.99 -19.54 -15.90
C LEU A 55 17.03 -18.37 -16.88
N ASP A 56 17.16 -18.66 -18.17
CA ASP A 56 17.14 -17.68 -19.26
C ASP A 56 16.22 -18.16 -20.39
N GLU A 57 14.95 -17.83 -20.25
CA GLU A 57 13.91 -18.08 -21.23
C GLU A 57 13.49 -16.75 -21.89
N PRO A 58 12.91 -16.77 -23.10
CA PRO A 58 12.52 -15.55 -23.82
C PRO A 58 11.63 -14.60 -23.01
N THR A 59 10.82 -15.13 -22.10
CA THR A 59 9.86 -14.37 -21.28
C THR A 59 10.20 -14.33 -19.80
N LEU A 60 11.25 -15.03 -19.37
CA LEU A 60 11.58 -15.19 -17.94
C LEU A 60 13.09 -15.29 -17.74
N ARG A 61 13.61 -14.43 -16.85
CA ARG A 61 15.00 -14.49 -16.40
C ARG A 61 15.05 -14.55 -14.89
N VAL A 62 15.79 -15.51 -14.35
CA VAL A 62 15.97 -15.68 -12.90
C VAL A 62 17.45 -15.65 -12.58
N VAL A 63 17.85 -14.66 -11.79
CA VAL A 63 19.20 -14.53 -11.24
C VAL A 63 19.13 -14.91 -9.76
N TYR A 64 20.03 -15.79 -9.34
CA TYR A 64 20.02 -16.33 -7.98
C TYR A 64 21.44 -16.41 -7.40
N ALA A 65 21.54 -16.16 -6.09
CA ALA A 65 22.63 -16.59 -5.24
C ALA A 65 22.16 -16.59 -3.76
N PRO A 66 22.68 -17.50 -2.93
CA PRO A 66 22.55 -17.39 -1.48
C PRO A 66 23.30 -16.16 -0.95
N SER A 67 22.89 -15.66 0.22
CA SER A 67 23.55 -14.53 0.86
C SER A 67 24.99 -14.87 1.24
N GLN A 68 25.96 -14.04 0.86
CA GLN A 68 27.37 -14.24 1.20
C GLN A 68 27.70 -13.79 2.63
N TYR A 69 26.97 -12.80 3.15
CA TYR A 69 27.24 -12.20 4.46
C TYR A 69 26.25 -12.65 5.55
N PHE A 70 25.03 -13.05 5.16
CA PHE A 70 23.94 -13.37 6.08
C PHE A 70 23.40 -14.79 5.83
N ALA A 71 24.26 -15.74 5.50
CA ALA A 71 23.87 -17.13 5.22
C ALA A 71 23.22 -17.85 6.42
N SER A 72 23.45 -17.36 7.64
CA SER A 72 22.85 -17.88 8.87
C SER A 72 21.51 -17.24 9.24
N GLU A 73 21.00 -16.31 8.41
CA GLU A 73 19.71 -15.68 8.63
C GLU A 73 18.65 -16.29 7.69
N PRO A 74 17.48 -16.72 8.20
CA PRO A 74 16.38 -17.24 7.39
C PRO A 74 15.63 -16.08 6.70
N LYS A 75 16.36 -15.36 5.84
CA LYS A 75 15.89 -14.17 5.12
C LYS A 75 16.33 -14.25 3.67
N ALA A 76 15.53 -13.62 2.80
CA ALA A 76 15.85 -13.47 1.39
C ALA A 76 15.44 -12.08 0.91
N ASP A 77 16.16 -11.56 -0.09
CA ASP A 77 15.71 -10.42 -0.88
C ASP A 77 15.16 -10.94 -2.20
N ILE A 78 13.96 -10.47 -2.58
CA ILE A 78 13.31 -10.84 -3.84
C ILE A 78 13.03 -9.56 -4.62
N SER A 79 13.76 -9.39 -5.71
CA SER A 79 13.60 -8.26 -6.64
C SER A 79 12.95 -8.72 -7.94
N LEU A 80 11.79 -8.16 -8.28
CA LEU A 80 11.05 -8.44 -9.52
C LEU A 80 11.06 -7.21 -10.44
N VAL A 81 11.59 -7.39 -11.66
CA VAL A 81 11.57 -6.35 -12.70
C VAL A 81 10.70 -6.82 -13.86
N LEU A 82 9.52 -6.21 -13.98
CA LEU A 82 8.62 -6.44 -15.11
C LEU A 82 9.03 -5.53 -16.28
N ARG A 83 9.58 -6.13 -17.33
CA ARG A 83 10.04 -5.40 -18.52
C ARG A 83 8.86 -5.09 -19.44
N ASN A 84 8.37 -3.85 -19.38
CA ASN A 84 7.34 -3.34 -20.29
C ASN A 84 7.73 -1.95 -20.84
N PRO A 85 8.39 -1.88 -22.01
CA PRO A 85 8.80 -0.60 -22.61
C PRO A 85 7.64 0.37 -22.87
N GLN A 86 6.43 -0.15 -23.13
CA GLN A 86 5.23 0.66 -23.40
C GLN A 86 4.62 1.27 -22.13
N ALA A 87 5.08 0.88 -20.93
CA ALA A 87 4.51 1.38 -19.68
C ALA A 87 4.73 2.88 -19.45
N MET A 88 5.74 3.50 -20.10
CA MET A 88 6.11 4.90 -19.88
C MET A 88 6.28 5.72 -21.17
N ASP A 89 5.83 5.20 -22.31
CA ASP A 89 6.02 5.81 -23.64
C ASP A 89 5.14 7.05 -23.92
N SER A 90 4.28 7.46 -22.98
CA SER A 90 3.44 8.65 -23.08
C SER A 90 3.18 9.27 -21.71
N ALA A 91 2.99 10.59 -21.66
CA ALA A 91 2.68 11.30 -20.40
C ALA A 91 1.48 10.70 -19.66
N ARG A 92 0.44 10.26 -20.39
CA ARG A 92 -0.74 9.59 -19.82
C ARG A 92 -0.36 8.26 -19.15
N ARG A 93 0.41 7.40 -19.82
CA ARG A 93 0.83 6.10 -19.26
C ARG A 93 1.80 6.27 -18.10
N GLN A 94 2.65 7.30 -18.11
CA GLN A 94 3.49 7.65 -16.96
C GLN A 94 2.67 8.00 -15.70
N VAL A 95 1.59 8.78 -15.83
CA VAL A 95 0.70 9.13 -14.72
C VAL A 95 -0.07 7.89 -14.20
N MET A 96 -0.55 7.04 -15.10
CA MET A 96 -1.25 5.81 -14.71
C MET A 96 -0.32 4.79 -14.05
N PHE A 97 0.93 4.69 -14.48
CA PHE A 97 1.91 3.74 -13.95
C PHE A 97 2.60 4.25 -12.67
N ALA A 98 2.70 5.56 -12.46
CA ALA A 98 3.34 6.15 -11.28
C ALA A 98 2.54 7.34 -10.69
N PRO A 99 1.33 7.12 -10.16
CA PRO A 99 0.52 8.21 -9.59
C PRO A 99 1.15 8.87 -8.35
N GLN A 100 2.16 8.26 -7.73
CA GLN A 100 2.72 8.70 -6.44
C GLN A 100 4.01 9.52 -6.53
N ARG A 101 4.53 9.85 -7.73
CA ARG A 101 5.81 10.59 -7.87
C ARG A 101 5.70 12.13 -7.70
N LEU A 102 4.57 12.67 -7.24
CA LEU A 102 4.38 14.14 -7.15
C LEU A 102 4.15 14.71 -5.73
N SER A 103 4.19 13.92 -4.65
CA SER A 103 3.89 14.44 -3.29
C SER A 103 5.10 14.69 -2.38
N ARG A 104 6.33 14.73 -2.91
CA ARG A 104 7.55 14.96 -2.09
C ARG A 104 8.48 16.07 -2.59
N ARG A 105 7.94 17.23 -2.99
CA ARG A 105 8.72 18.48 -3.09
C ARG A 105 7.94 19.69 -2.60
N HIS A 106 7.96 19.93 -1.29
CA HIS A 106 8.21 21.26 -0.70
C HIS A 106 8.16 21.16 0.83
N ARG A 107 9.34 21.11 1.46
CA ARG A 107 9.52 21.72 2.79
C ARG A 107 10.69 22.71 2.63
N PRO A 108 10.45 24.03 2.74
CA PRO A 108 11.56 24.97 2.78
C PRO A 108 12.36 24.74 4.07
N ARG A 109 13.70 24.77 3.96
CA ARG A 109 14.59 24.77 5.13
C ARG A 109 14.47 26.14 5.82
N PRO A 110 14.43 26.19 7.17
CA PRO A 110 14.56 27.45 7.88
C PRO A 110 15.98 27.99 7.69
N ALA A 111 16.08 29.29 7.38
CA ALA A 111 17.35 30.01 7.33
C ALA A 111 17.95 30.09 8.75
N GLN A 112 19.26 29.92 8.83
CA GLN A 112 20.06 30.20 10.03
C GLN A 112 20.35 31.71 10.11
#